data_AF-M7X104-F1
#
_entry.id   AF-M7X104-F1
#
_cell.length_a   1.000
_cell.length_b   1.000
_cell.length_c   1.000
_cell.angle_alpha   90.00
_cell.angle_beta   90.00
_cell.angle_gamma   90.00
#
_symmetry.space_group_name_H-M   'P 1'
#
loop_
_entity.id
_entity.type
_entity.pdbx_description
1 polymer ?
#
loop_
_entity_poly.entity_id
_entity_poly.type
_entity_poly.pdbx_seq_one_letter_code
_entity_poly.pdbx_strand_id
1 'polypeptide(L)'
;MSVASLVPDSRIDPAHIPELLPWSVRFDVLYPYSTLFSHIVPTHNGCPPWTAELEAHYQTFQHRVWVCLALDHYQDMRVLEELRRRLDECERSKAGASSERLESAMECLTTRCRIRLERLYGLRVVRDLFLRHLGKRHGCSFLDHQMISDALASCEDFVPPKAAPQSLWPLPLSPPCPGLICLGDLGVDWTEYALPDHPTARSEKARRQLDAGTYSLHGFDESAADEFVLDDEATPLILPPVARARSSGVASTFARLVRRCHAPVA
;
A
#
# COMPACT_ATOMS: atom_id res chain seq x y z
N MET A 1 -13.54 19.53 20.74
CA MET A 1 -12.61 19.39 19.59
C MET A 1 -13.26 18.48 18.56
N SER A 2 -13.19 18.83 17.29
CA SER A 2 -13.66 17.97 16.18
C SER A 2 -12.55 17.00 15.77
N VAL A 3 -12.90 15.84 15.21
CA VAL A 3 -11.91 14.93 14.57
C VAL A 3 -11.13 15.68 13.48
N ALA A 4 -11.80 16.58 12.74
CA ALA A 4 -11.16 17.40 11.71
C ALA A 4 -10.03 18.30 12.25
N SER A 5 -10.09 18.71 13.53
CA SER A 5 -9.00 19.50 14.14
C SER A 5 -7.80 18.66 14.58
N LEU A 6 -7.93 17.32 14.58
CA LEU A 6 -6.89 16.37 14.97
C LEU A 6 -6.19 15.74 13.76
N VAL A 7 -6.82 15.79 12.58
CA VAL A 7 -6.29 15.25 11.34
C VAL A 7 -5.71 16.41 10.53
N PRO A 8 -4.38 16.48 10.31
CA PRO A 8 -3.81 17.53 9.48
C PRO A 8 -4.31 17.44 8.04
N ASP A 9 -4.40 18.60 7.39
CA ASP A 9 -4.59 18.68 5.95
C ASP A 9 -3.42 17.99 5.24
N SER A 10 -3.74 17.17 4.23
CA SER A 10 -2.75 16.53 3.37
C SER A 10 -2.61 17.37 2.10
N ARG A 11 -1.39 17.57 1.61
CA ARG A 11 -1.18 18.24 0.31
C ARG A 11 -1.72 17.39 -0.82
N ILE A 12 -1.60 16.08 -0.68
CA ILE A 12 -2.11 15.09 -1.63
C ILE A 12 -3.09 14.19 -0.89
N ASP A 13 -4.35 14.18 -1.33
CA ASP A 13 -5.27 13.11 -0.97
C ASP A 13 -4.89 11.85 -1.77
N PRO A 14 -4.44 10.77 -1.10
CA PRO A 14 -4.01 9.57 -1.81
C PRO A 14 -5.15 8.87 -2.57
N ALA A 15 -6.42 9.17 -2.26
CA ALA A 15 -7.55 8.66 -3.03
C ALA A 15 -7.57 9.16 -4.49
N HIS A 16 -6.94 10.30 -4.78
CA HIS A 16 -6.83 10.86 -6.13
C HIS A 16 -5.60 10.36 -6.90
N ILE A 17 -4.70 9.60 -6.27
CA ILE A 17 -3.56 9.00 -6.99
C ILE A 17 -4.08 7.78 -7.76
N PRO A 18 -3.71 7.60 -9.05
CA PRO A 18 -4.08 6.41 -9.81
C PRO A 18 -3.59 5.10 -9.17
N GLU A 19 -4.29 4.00 -9.44
CA GLU A 19 -3.92 2.67 -8.94
C GLU A 19 -2.78 2.08 -9.80
N LEU A 20 -1.54 2.54 -9.57
CA LEU A 20 -0.39 2.15 -10.39
C LEU A 20 0.32 0.89 -9.90
N LEU A 21 -0.05 0.39 -8.71
CA LEU A 21 0.52 -0.82 -8.11
C LEU A 21 -0.50 -1.97 -8.20
N PRO A 22 -0.25 -2.96 -9.07
CA PRO A 22 -1.07 -4.17 -9.14
C PRO A 22 -1.12 -4.94 -7.83
N TRP A 23 -2.05 -5.89 -7.76
CA TRP A 23 -2.22 -6.71 -6.56
C TRP A 23 -0.98 -7.53 -6.22
N SER A 24 -0.34 -8.21 -7.18
CA SER A 24 0.81 -9.07 -6.86
C SER A 24 1.99 -8.23 -6.39
N VAL A 25 2.24 -7.07 -7.01
CA VAL A 25 3.26 -6.12 -6.56
C VAL A 25 3.00 -5.69 -5.12
N ARG A 26 1.75 -5.33 -4.78
CA ARG A 26 1.41 -4.99 -3.41
C ARG A 26 1.62 -6.17 -2.45
N PHE A 27 1.14 -7.34 -2.82
CA PHE A 27 1.14 -8.52 -1.95
C PHE A 27 2.53 -9.13 -1.75
N ASP A 28 3.32 -9.27 -2.80
CA ASP A 28 4.62 -9.95 -2.78
C ASP A 28 5.78 -9.00 -2.47
N VAL A 29 5.68 -7.71 -2.84
CA VAL A 29 6.80 -6.74 -2.73
C VAL A 29 6.58 -5.72 -1.62
N LEU A 30 5.35 -5.25 -1.38
CA LEU A 30 5.07 -4.18 -0.41
C LEU A 30 4.63 -4.70 0.97
N TYR A 31 3.55 -5.47 1.03
CA TYR A 31 2.90 -5.85 2.27
C TYR A 31 3.80 -6.56 3.28
N PRO A 32 4.72 -7.48 2.87
CA PRO A 32 5.61 -8.14 3.82
C PRO A 32 6.53 -7.16 4.56
N TYR A 33 6.74 -5.95 4.04
CA TYR A 33 7.68 -5.00 4.60
C TYR A 33 7.01 -3.83 5.34
N SER A 34 5.73 -3.96 5.68
CA SER A 34 4.98 -2.94 6.41
C SER A 34 4.02 -3.58 7.42
N THR A 35 4.13 -3.14 8.67
CA THR A 35 3.29 -3.60 9.78
C THR A 35 1.82 -3.22 9.61
N LEU A 36 1.50 -2.27 8.72
CA LEU A 36 0.11 -1.92 8.39
C LEU A 36 -0.63 -3.07 7.67
N PHE A 37 0.10 -4.01 7.06
CA PHE A 37 -0.46 -5.12 6.29
C PHE A 37 -0.17 -6.49 6.93
N SER A 38 0.23 -6.52 8.20
CA SER A 38 0.52 -7.75 8.95
C SER A 38 -0.68 -8.70 9.05
N HIS A 39 -1.90 -8.17 8.95
CA HIS A 39 -3.14 -8.93 8.90
C HIS A 39 -3.39 -9.63 7.55
N ILE A 40 -2.61 -9.29 6.51
CA ILE A 40 -2.72 -9.87 5.16
C ILE A 40 -1.60 -10.90 4.94
N VAL A 41 -0.38 -10.53 5.30
CA VAL A 41 0.82 -11.37 5.17
C VAL A 41 1.75 -11.17 6.38
N PRO A 42 2.53 -12.19 6.78
CA PRO A 42 3.54 -12.02 7.82
C PRO A 42 4.56 -10.94 7.47
N THR A 43 4.89 -10.08 8.44
CA THR A 43 5.93 -9.06 8.29
C THR A 43 7.32 -9.72 8.24
N HIS A 44 8.17 -9.24 7.34
CA HIS A 44 9.51 -9.73 7.07
C HIS A 44 10.58 -8.64 7.27
N ASN A 45 11.73 -9.02 7.82
CA ASN A 45 12.82 -8.10 8.16
C ASN A 45 14.03 -8.18 7.21
N GLY A 46 14.02 -9.09 6.23
CA GLY A 46 15.12 -9.25 5.28
C GLY A 46 15.12 -8.24 4.13
N CYS A 47 15.96 -8.48 3.12
CA CYS A 47 16.04 -7.62 1.94
C CYS A 47 14.76 -7.76 1.08
N PRO A 48 14.13 -6.66 0.64
CA PRO A 48 13.05 -6.73 -0.34
C PRO A 48 13.48 -7.27 -1.70
N PRO A 49 12.58 -7.96 -2.43
CA PRO A 49 12.84 -8.46 -3.77
C PRO A 49 12.77 -7.31 -4.80
N TRP A 50 13.71 -6.38 -4.72
CA TRP A 50 13.79 -5.23 -5.62
C TRP A 50 14.55 -5.62 -6.91
N THR A 51 13.88 -5.51 -8.05
CA THR A 51 14.38 -5.99 -9.36
C THR A 51 14.72 -4.84 -10.30
N ALA A 52 15.41 -5.15 -11.41
CA ALA A 52 15.70 -4.18 -12.46
C ALA A 52 14.42 -3.56 -13.05
N GLU A 53 13.35 -4.35 -13.18
CA GLU A 53 12.05 -3.89 -13.66
C GLU A 53 11.41 -2.88 -12.70
N LEU A 54 11.36 -3.19 -11.40
CA LEU A 54 10.84 -2.27 -10.39
C LEU A 54 11.64 -0.97 -10.35
N GLU A 55 12.97 -1.03 -10.47
CA GLU A 55 13.82 0.16 -10.53
C GLU A 55 13.52 1.00 -11.78
N ALA A 56 13.37 0.36 -12.96
CA ALA A 56 13.06 1.07 -14.20
C ALA A 56 11.70 1.80 -14.11
N HIS A 57 10.66 1.12 -13.61
CA HIS A 57 9.35 1.75 -13.39
C HIS A 57 9.42 2.85 -12.33
N TYR A 58 10.13 2.64 -11.23
CA TYR A 58 10.34 3.66 -10.19
C TYR A 58 10.97 4.94 -10.77
N GLN A 59 11.90 4.82 -11.73
CA GLN A 59 12.58 5.95 -12.36
C GLN A 59 11.72 6.75 -13.34
N THR A 60 10.57 6.22 -13.80
CA THR A 60 9.64 6.95 -14.67
C THR A 60 8.97 8.14 -13.97
N PHE A 61 8.83 8.05 -12.65
CA PHE A 61 8.21 9.09 -11.84
C PHE A 61 9.16 10.25 -11.59
N GLN A 62 8.64 11.47 -11.72
CA GLN A 62 9.40 12.67 -11.42
C GLN A 62 9.83 12.66 -9.93
N HIS A 63 11.08 13.02 -9.62
CA HIS A 63 11.65 12.84 -8.28
C HIS A 63 10.87 13.52 -7.13
N ARG A 64 10.23 14.66 -7.38
CA ARG A 64 9.40 15.41 -6.41
C ARG A 64 8.11 14.67 -6.05
N VAL A 65 7.63 13.72 -6.87
CA VAL A 65 6.51 12.84 -6.51
C VAL A 65 6.82 12.16 -5.17
N TRP A 66 8.02 11.58 -5.07
CA TRP A 66 8.49 10.91 -3.87
C TRP A 66 8.64 11.85 -2.68
N VAL A 67 9.16 13.06 -2.92
CA VAL A 67 9.33 14.09 -1.86
C VAL A 67 7.98 14.53 -1.30
N CYS A 68 7.00 14.80 -2.16
CA CYS A 68 5.67 15.22 -1.73
C CYS A 68 4.99 14.12 -0.91
N LEU A 69 4.98 12.88 -1.40
CA LEU A 69 4.38 11.75 -0.70
C LEU A 69 5.08 11.44 0.64
N ALA A 70 6.42 11.54 0.69
CA ALA A 70 7.19 11.30 1.90
C ALA A 70 6.88 12.32 3.00
N LEU A 71 6.81 13.61 2.63
CA LEU A 71 6.49 14.68 3.57
C LEU A 71 5.06 14.54 4.13
N ASP A 72 4.06 14.16 3.30
CA ASP A 72 2.69 13.92 3.77
C ASP A 72 2.62 12.70 4.68
N HIS A 73 3.32 11.62 4.32
CA HIS A 73 3.38 10.41 5.15
C HIS A 73 4.07 10.68 6.50
N TYR A 74 5.17 11.42 6.50
CA TYR A 74 5.89 11.78 7.72
C TYR A 74 5.03 12.62 8.65
N GLN A 75 4.29 13.61 8.12
CA GLN A 75 3.37 14.42 8.89
C GLN A 75 2.28 13.57 9.55
N ASP A 76 1.69 12.63 8.80
CA ASP A 76 0.67 11.72 9.32
C ASP A 76 1.22 10.81 10.43
N MET A 77 2.42 10.25 10.24
CA MET A 77 3.07 9.38 11.22
C MET A 77 3.38 10.12 12.51
N ARG A 78 3.88 11.37 12.44
CA ARG A 78 4.10 12.20 13.63
C ARG A 78 2.82 12.49 14.40
N VAL A 79 1.73 12.79 13.70
CA VAL A 79 0.44 13.04 14.35
C VAL A 79 -0.11 11.75 14.96
N LEU A 80 0.05 10.60 14.30
CA LEU A 80 -0.32 9.30 14.87
C LEU A 80 0.41 9.01 16.18
N GLU A 81 1.73 9.26 16.25
CA GLU A 81 2.51 9.10 17.48
C GLU A 81 1.99 10.00 18.61
N GLU A 82 1.69 11.26 18.31
CA GLU A 82 1.15 12.20 19.28
C GLU A 82 -0.27 11.81 19.75
N LEU A 83 -1.14 11.35 18.84
CA LEU A 83 -2.47 10.88 19.20
C LEU A 83 -2.41 9.65 20.09
N ARG A 84 -1.49 8.71 19.83
CA ARG A 84 -1.25 7.54 20.71
C ARG A 84 -0.82 7.97 22.10
N ARG A 85 0.15 8.88 22.20
CA ARG A 85 0.60 9.42 23.50
C ARG A 85 -0.56 10.04 24.30
N ARG A 86 -1.41 10.82 23.62
CA ARG A 86 -2.59 11.45 24.23
C ARG A 86 -3.67 10.45 24.61
N LEU A 87 -3.82 9.37 23.85
CA LEU A 87 -4.77 8.29 24.16
C LEU A 87 -4.35 7.60 25.46
N ASP A 88 -3.07 7.22 25.58
CA ASP A 88 -2.52 6.62 26.80
C ASP A 88 -2.76 7.51 28.04
N GLU A 89 -2.65 8.83 27.90
CA GLU A 89 -2.95 9.80 28.97
C GLU A 89 -4.45 9.88 29.30
N CYS A 90 -5.31 9.84 28.28
CA CYS A 90 -6.77 9.82 28.46
C CYS A 90 -7.23 8.55 29.19
N GLU A 91 -6.65 7.40 28.85
CA GLU A 91 -6.94 6.12 29.50
C GLU A 91 -6.53 6.13 30.97
N ARG A 92 -5.33 6.65 31.29
CA ARG A 92 -4.87 6.81 32.68
C ARG A 92 -5.77 7.75 33.48
N SER A 93 -6.35 8.77 32.83
CA SER A 93 -7.24 9.76 33.47
C SER A 93 -8.72 9.40 33.44
N LYS A 94 -9.11 8.27 32.83
CA LYS A 94 -10.52 7.80 32.66
C LYS A 94 -11.42 8.77 31.88
N ALA A 95 -10.87 9.55 30.95
CA ALA A 95 -11.60 10.54 30.15
C ALA A 95 -12.22 9.94 28.86
N GLY A 96 -13.30 9.16 28.99
CA GLY A 96 -13.87 8.35 27.90
C GLY A 96 -14.24 9.09 26.60
N ALA A 97 -14.92 10.24 26.66
CA ALA A 97 -15.34 10.98 25.45
C ALA A 97 -14.18 11.68 24.70
N SER A 98 -12.99 11.74 25.30
CA SER A 98 -11.76 12.19 24.64
C SER A 98 -11.10 11.04 23.88
N SER A 99 -11.16 9.82 24.42
CA SER A 99 -10.62 8.57 23.84
C SER A 99 -11.19 8.29 22.45
N GLU A 100 -12.53 8.25 22.34
CA GLU A 100 -13.24 7.90 21.09
C GLU A 100 -12.86 8.83 19.92
N ARG A 101 -12.64 10.12 20.20
CA ARG A 101 -12.23 11.09 19.18
C ARG A 101 -10.79 10.91 18.73
N LEU A 102 -9.90 10.53 19.65
CA LEU A 102 -8.50 10.24 19.34
C LEU A 102 -8.40 8.96 18.50
N GLU A 103 -9.14 7.92 18.89
CA GLU A 103 -9.26 6.66 18.13
C GLU A 103 -9.79 6.90 16.72
N SER A 104 -10.87 7.68 16.58
CA SER A 104 -11.42 8.05 15.26
C SER A 104 -10.41 8.80 14.38
N ALA A 105 -9.65 9.73 14.96
CA ALA A 105 -8.59 10.45 14.24
C ALA A 105 -7.43 9.52 13.84
N MET A 106 -7.05 8.59 14.73
CA MET A 106 -6.03 7.58 14.45
C MET A 106 -6.46 6.62 13.34
N GLU A 107 -7.72 6.18 13.32
CA GLU A 107 -8.25 5.34 12.25
C GLU A 107 -8.23 6.06 10.89
N CYS A 108 -8.63 7.33 10.88
CA CYS A 108 -8.60 8.17 9.67
C CYS A 108 -7.17 8.28 9.11
N LEU A 109 -6.20 8.60 9.97
CA LEU A 109 -4.79 8.72 9.58
C LEU A 109 -4.17 7.39 9.17
N THR A 110 -4.46 6.32 9.89
CA THR A 110 -3.98 4.96 9.56
C THR A 110 -4.51 4.52 8.21
N THR A 111 -5.79 4.78 7.93
CA THR A 111 -6.41 4.51 6.63
C THR A 111 -5.76 5.33 5.52
N ARG A 112 -5.55 6.64 5.74
CA ARG A 112 -4.88 7.52 4.78
C ARG A 112 -3.46 7.04 4.47
N CYS A 113 -2.69 6.64 5.49
CA CYS A 113 -1.37 6.05 5.33
C CYS A 113 -1.41 4.73 4.53
N ARG A 114 -2.37 3.85 4.83
CA ARG A 114 -2.56 2.59 4.09
C ARG A 114 -2.80 2.84 2.61
N ILE A 115 -3.77 3.69 2.27
CA ILE A 115 -4.10 4.03 0.88
C ILE A 115 -2.87 4.65 0.19
N ARG A 116 -2.15 5.56 0.84
CA ARG A 116 -0.95 6.18 0.26
C ARG A 116 0.11 5.14 -0.11
N LEU A 117 0.33 4.16 0.75
CA LEU A 117 1.27 3.06 0.51
C LEU A 117 0.79 2.17 -0.66
N GLU A 118 -0.48 1.77 -0.65
CA GLU A 118 -1.07 0.92 -1.70
C GLU A 118 -1.11 1.60 -3.08
N ARG A 119 -1.19 2.93 -3.13
CA ARG A 119 -1.30 3.66 -4.40
C ARG A 119 0.02 3.81 -5.15
N LEU A 120 1.05 4.29 -4.46
CA LEU A 120 2.34 4.57 -5.10
C LEU A 120 3.49 4.66 -4.08
N TYR A 121 3.24 5.27 -2.91
CA TYR A 121 4.32 5.57 -1.97
C TYR A 121 4.99 4.31 -1.40
N GLY A 122 4.27 3.19 -1.34
CA GLY A 122 4.82 1.91 -0.90
C GLY A 122 6.05 1.50 -1.71
N LEU A 123 6.07 1.80 -3.01
CA LEU A 123 7.19 1.50 -3.89
C LEU A 123 8.49 2.19 -3.40
N ARG A 124 8.40 3.45 -2.99
CA ARG A 124 9.54 4.19 -2.42
C ARG A 124 10.02 3.59 -1.11
N VAL A 125 9.10 3.22 -0.22
CA VAL A 125 9.42 2.63 1.09
C VAL A 125 10.19 1.32 0.92
N VAL A 126 9.75 0.47 0.01
CA VAL A 126 10.40 -0.81 -0.29
C VAL A 126 11.78 -0.59 -0.91
N ARG A 127 11.90 0.33 -1.87
CA ARG A 127 13.21 0.70 -2.45
C ARG A 127 14.20 1.18 -1.40
N ASP A 128 13.77 2.04 -0.48
CA ASP A 128 14.64 2.54 0.59
C ASP A 128 15.04 1.44 1.58
N LEU A 129 14.21 0.43 1.80
CA LEU A 129 14.58 -0.78 2.54
C LEU A 129 15.64 -1.60 1.80
N PHE A 130 15.46 -1.82 0.50
CA PHE A 130 16.45 -2.51 -0.34
C PHE A 130 17.81 -1.79 -0.31
N LEU A 131 17.84 -0.49 -0.56
CA LEU A 131 19.08 0.29 -0.56
C LEU A 131 19.77 0.29 0.81
N ARG A 132 19.02 0.31 1.91
CA ARG A 132 19.60 0.17 3.26
C ARG A 132 20.27 -1.20 3.47
N HIS A 133 19.67 -2.27 2.97
CA HIS A 133 20.28 -3.60 3.03
C HIS A 133 21.54 -3.69 2.17
N LEU A 134 21.50 -3.11 0.97
CA LEU A 134 22.64 -3.07 0.08
C LEU A 134 23.81 -2.25 0.69
N GLY A 135 23.53 -1.07 1.24
CA GLY A 135 24.53 -0.26 1.95
C GLY A 135 25.17 -0.99 3.12
N LYS A 136 24.37 -1.70 3.94
CA LYS A 136 24.87 -2.57 5.02
C LYS A 136 25.77 -3.68 4.48
N ARG A 137 25.38 -4.34 3.39
CA ARG A 137 26.15 -5.43 2.75
C ARG A 137 27.52 -4.95 2.26
N HIS A 138 27.58 -3.74 1.70
CA HIS A 138 28.82 -3.17 1.16
C HIS A 138 29.59 -2.29 2.15
N GLY A 139 29.11 -2.15 3.41
CA GLY A 139 29.78 -1.33 4.42
C GLY A 139 29.85 0.16 4.08
N CYS A 140 28.92 0.67 3.25
CA CYS A 140 28.91 2.05 2.79
C CYS A 140 27.58 2.75 3.05
N SER A 141 27.63 4.04 3.34
CA SER A 141 26.45 4.88 3.53
C SER A 141 25.89 5.42 2.20
N PHE A 142 26.67 5.36 1.13
CA PHE A 142 26.31 5.85 -0.19
C PHE A 142 26.54 4.77 -1.23
N LEU A 143 25.53 4.55 -2.07
CA LEU A 143 25.56 3.61 -3.19
C LEU A 143 25.55 4.44 -4.47
N ASP A 144 26.50 4.21 -5.36
CA ASP A 144 26.44 4.79 -6.69
C ASP A 144 25.47 4.03 -7.60
N HIS A 145 25.19 4.59 -8.78
CA HIS A 145 24.28 3.99 -9.74
C HIS A 145 24.74 2.62 -10.24
N GLN A 146 26.06 2.40 -10.35
CA GLN A 146 26.61 1.14 -10.82
C GLN A 146 26.40 0.04 -9.78
N MET A 147 26.68 0.33 -8.50
CA MET A 147 26.43 -0.60 -7.40
C MET A 147 24.96 -1.01 -7.29
N ILE A 148 24.05 -0.05 -7.51
CA ILE A 148 22.62 -0.36 -7.54
C ILE A 148 22.35 -1.28 -8.73
N SER A 149 22.78 -0.89 -9.94
CA SER A 149 22.56 -1.68 -11.16
C SER A 149 23.08 -3.13 -11.04
N ASP A 150 24.27 -3.31 -10.50
CA ASP A 150 24.92 -4.62 -10.34
C ASP A 150 24.21 -5.52 -9.32
N ALA A 151 23.48 -4.92 -8.38
CA ALA A 151 22.75 -5.65 -7.35
C ALA A 151 21.33 -6.05 -7.77
N LEU A 152 20.81 -5.51 -8.87
CA LEU A 152 19.45 -5.78 -9.34
C LEU A 152 19.40 -7.12 -10.06
N ALA A 153 18.49 -7.98 -9.62
CA ALA A 153 18.17 -9.18 -10.38
C ALA A 153 17.57 -8.78 -11.74
N SER A 154 18.10 -9.38 -12.81
CA SER A 154 17.50 -9.28 -14.15
C SER A 154 16.18 -10.06 -14.18
N CYS A 155 15.19 -9.53 -14.88
CA CYS A 155 13.94 -10.21 -15.17
C CYS A 155 14.03 -10.72 -16.61
N GLU A 156 13.84 -12.02 -16.84
CA GLU A 156 13.96 -12.63 -18.17
C GLU A 156 12.97 -12.03 -19.18
N ASP A 157 11.79 -11.64 -18.70
CA ASP A 157 10.71 -11.03 -19.49
C ASP A 157 10.59 -9.51 -19.28
N PHE A 158 11.71 -8.83 -18.98
CA PHE A 158 11.68 -7.39 -18.73
C PHE A 158 11.18 -6.60 -19.95
N VAL A 159 10.02 -5.95 -19.80
CA VAL A 159 9.50 -4.98 -20.75
C VAL A 159 9.81 -3.57 -20.23
N PRO A 160 10.58 -2.74 -20.96
CA PRO A 160 10.85 -1.38 -20.54
C PRO A 160 9.56 -0.56 -20.37
N PRO A 161 9.51 0.35 -19.39
CA PRO A 161 8.34 1.18 -19.20
C PRO A 161 8.07 2.06 -20.42
N LYS A 162 6.78 2.25 -20.75
CA LYS A 162 6.34 3.15 -21.83
C LYS A 162 6.77 4.60 -21.59
N ALA A 163 6.75 5.02 -20.32
CA ALA A 163 7.11 6.37 -19.92
C ALA A 163 8.64 6.55 -19.89
N ALA A 164 9.10 7.72 -20.35
CA ALA A 164 10.49 8.10 -20.18
C ALA A 164 10.83 8.33 -18.69
N PRO A 165 12.10 8.21 -18.28
CA PRO A 165 12.53 8.57 -16.94
C PRO A 165 12.10 9.99 -16.55
N GLN A 166 11.61 10.16 -15.32
CA GLN A 166 11.12 11.41 -14.74
C GLN A 166 10.01 12.13 -15.53
N SER A 167 9.23 11.42 -16.35
CA SER A 167 8.16 12.02 -17.15
C SER A 167 6.77 11.95 -16.50
N LEU A 168 6.56 11.06 -15.52
CA LEU A 168 5.24 10.88 -14.90
C LEU A 168 5.02 11.82 -13.70
N TRP A 169 3.84 12.48 -13.69
CA TRP A 169 3.35 13.31 -12.60
C TRP A 169 1.92 12.89 -12.17
N PRO A 170 1.78 11.81 -11.40
CA PRO A 170 0.48 11.24 -11.00
C PRO A 170 -0.18 11.98 -9.83
N LEU A 171 0.31 13.18 -9.48
CA LEU A 171 -0.17 13.94 -8.32
C LEU A 171 -1.22 14.97 -8.76
N PRO A 172 -2.24 15.24 -7.93
CA PRO A 172 -3.25 16.28 -8.18
C PRO A 172 -2.71 17.72 -7.97
N LEU A 173 -1.39 17.88 -7.91
CA LEU A 173 -0.71 19.17 -7.76
C LEU A 173 -0.28 19.69 -9.12
N SER A 174 -0.08 21.00 -9.26
CA SER A 174 0.54 21.57 -10.45
C SER A 174 1.92 20.94 -10.70
N PRO A 175 2.23 20.53 -11.94
CA PRO A 175 3.52 19.92 -12.25
C PRO A 175 4.66 20.94 -12.04
N PRO A 176 5.83 20.49 -11.57
CA PRO A 176 6.95 21.37 -11.29
C PRO A 176 7.63 21.93 -12.55
N CYS A 177 7.46 21.26 -13.69
CA CYS A 177 8.03 21.65 -14.97
C CYS A 177 7.06 21.28 -16.11
N PRO A 178 7.11 21.99 -17.25
CA PRO A 178 6.31 21.65 -18.42
C PRO A 178 6.74 20.31 -19.04
N GLY A 179 5.83 19.67 -19.77
CA GLY A 179 6.10 18.45 -20.54
C GLY A 179 6.02 17.13 -19.76
N LEU A 180 5.54 17.15 -18.52
CA LEU A 180 5.22 15.94 -17.77
C LEU A 180 3.84 15.40 -18.15
N ILE A 181 3.68 14.08 -18.10
CA ILE A 181 2.39 13.40 -18.24
C ILE A 181 1.66 13.54 -16.90
N CYS A 182 0.61 14.36 -16.87
CA CYS A 182 -0.03 14.81 -15.64
C CYS A 182 -1.40 14.18 -15.43
N LEU A 183 -1.81 14.07 -14.17
CA LEU A 183 -3.11 13.49 -13.79
C LEU A 183 -4.30 14.24 -14.42
N GLY A 184 -4.15 15.55 -14.61
CA GLY A 184 -5.17 16.43 -15.20
C GLY A 184 -5.20 16.46 -16.73
N ASP A 185 -4.30 15.76 -17.41
CA ASP A 185 -4.25 15.76 -18.88
C ASP A 185 -5.42 14.94 -19.44
N LEU A 186 -6.23 15.58 -20.29
CA LEU A 186 -7.39 14.93 -20.91
C LEU A 186 -6.96 13.74 -21.77
N GLY A 187 -7.57 12.59 -21.55
CA GLY A 187 -7.35 11.38 -22.36
C GLY A 187 -6.14 10.53 -21.94
N VAL A 188 -5.45 10.87 -20.85
CA VAL A 188 -4.41 9.98 -20.29
C VAL A 188 -5.05 8.78 -19.62
N ASP A 189 -4.78 7.59 -20.17
CA ASP A 189 -5.13 6.33 -19.54
C ASP A 189 -4.00 5.90 -18.60
N TRP A 190 -4.20 6.06 -17.30
CA TRP A 190 -3.17 5.72 -16.30
C TRP A 190 -2.88 4.23 -16.19
N THR A 191 -3.74 3.36 -16.72
CA THR A 191 -3.50 1.90 -16.67
C THR A 191 -2.29 1.49 -17.52
N GLU A 192 -1.95 2.25 -18.55
CA GLU A 192 -0.77 1.99 -19.39
C GLU A 192 0.57 2.28 -18.68
N TYR A 193 0.51 3.01 -17.57
CA TYR A 193 1.66 3.35 -16.73
C TYR A 193 1.68 2.56 -15.42
N ALA A 194 0.72 1.64 -15.21
CA ALA A 194 0.77 0.73 -14.09
C ALA A 194 2.02 -0.16 -14.19
N LEU A 195 2.53 -0.60 -13.03
CA LEU A 195 3.56 -1.62 -13.00
C LEU A 195 3.01 -2.93 -13.60
N PRO A 196 3.86 -3.77 -14.19
CA PRO A 196 3.46 -5.11 -14.62
C PRO A 196 3.02 -5.96 -13.42
N ASP A 197 1.91 -6.69 -13.57
CA ASP A 197 1.42 -7.64 -12.56
C ASP A 197 2.06 -9.00 -12.84
N HIS A 198 2.79 -9.52 -11.86
CA HIS A 198 3.41 -10.84 -11.89
C HIS A 198 2.74 -11.73 -10.84
N PRO A 199 1.52 -12.24 -11.09
CA PRO A 199 0.77 -12.97 -10.09
C PRO A 199 1.43 -14.30 -9.74
N THR A 200 1.73 -14.49 -8.46
CA THR A 200 2.12 -15.79 -7.91
C THR A 200 0.89 -16.58 -7.46
N ALA A 201 0.96 -17.91 -7.44
CA ALA A 201 -0.13 -18.76 -6.92
C ALA A 201 -0.56 -18.33 -5.49
N ARG A 202 0.39 -17.88 -4.68
CA ARG A 202 0.13 -17.33 -3.34
C ARG A 202 -0.66 -16.03 -3.40
N SER A 203 -0.21 -15.06 -4.19
CA SER A 203 -0.90 -13.77 -4.35
C SER A 203 -2.33 -13.95 -4.88
N GLU A 204 -2.54 -14.89 -5.83
CA GLU A 204 -3.87 -15.16 -6.36
C GLU A 204 -4.80 -15.81 -5.33
N LYS A 205 -4.28 -16.77 -4.56
CA LYS A 205 -5.05 -17.40 -3.47
C LYS A 205 -5.49 -16.35 -2.46
N ALA A 206 -4.59 -15.45 -2.07
CA ALA A 206 -4.90 -14.34 -1.17
C ALA A 206 -5.95 -13.40 -1.78
N ARG A 207 -5.84 -13.04 -3.07
CA ARG A 207 -6.85 -12.22 -3.76
C ARG A 207 -8.24 -12.87 -3.67
N ARG A 208 -8.34 -14.16 -4.00
CA ARG A 208 -9.61 -14.92 -3.93
C ARG A 208 -10.19 -14.95 -2.51
N GLN A 209 -9.35 -15.09 -1.48
CA GLN A 209 -9.79 -15.07 -0.08
C GLN A 209 -10.30 -13.69 0.36
N LEU A 210 -9.69 -12.61 -0.14
CA LEU A 210 -10.14 -11.25 0.09
C LEU A 210 -11.49 -11.00 -0.58
N ASP A 211 -11.64 -11.42 -1.83
CA ASP A 211 -12.89 -11.29 -2.60
C ASP A 211 -14.04 -12.11 -1.99
N ALA A 212 -13.73 -13.28 -1.41
CA ALA A 212 -14.67 -14.13 -0.70
C ALA A 212 -15.00 -13.64 0.72
N GLY A 213 -14.42 -12.53 1.18
CA GLY A 213 -14.61 -12.00 2.53
C GLY A 213 -14.08 -12.92 3.65
N THR A 214 -13.16 -13.83 3.32
CA THR A 214 -12.66 -14.87 4.24
C THR A 214 -11.46 -14.40 5.07
N TYR A 215 -10.96 -13.19 4.84
CA TYR A 215 -10.00 -12.57 5.77
C TYR A 215 -10.72 -12.18 7.07
N SER A 216 -10.78 -13.11 8.02
CA SER A 216 -11.16 -12.81 9.39
C SER A 216 -10.10 -11.90 10.03
N LEU A 217 -10.53 -10.75 10.55
CA LEU A 217 -9.73 -9.83 11.39
C LEU A 217 -9.27 -10.43 12.73
N HIS A 218 -9.52 -11.72 12.97
CA HIS A 218 -9.09 -12.45 14.15
C HIS A 218 -8.67 -13.86 13.77
N GLY A 219 -7.41 -14.21 14.08
CA GLY A 219 -6.91 -15.59 14.06
C GLY A 219 -5.76 -15.79 13.10
N PHE A 220 -4.55 -15.38 13.50
CA PHE A 220 -3.38 -16.17 13.15
C PHE A 220 -3.52 -17.48 13.90
N ASP A 221 -3.95 -18.53 13.22
CA ASP A 221 -3.74 -19.89 13.69
C ASP A 221 -2.28 -20.22 13.36
N GLU A 222 -1.42 -20.11 14.36
CA GLU A 222 -0.10 -20.74 14.37
C GLU A 222 -0.29 -22.25 14.40
N SER A 223 -0.67 -22.83 13.26
CA SER A 223 -0.61 -24.28 13.06
C SER A 223 -0.31 -24.61 11.60
N ALA A 224 0.96 -24.42 11.26
CA ALA A 224 1.59 -25.15 10.15
C ALA A 224 3.07 -25.37 10.52
N ALA A 225 3.28 -26.02 11.65
CA ALA A 225 4.48 -26.78 11.91
C ALA A 225 4.11 -28.25 11.64
N ASP A 226 4.84 -28.86 10.70
CA ASP A 226 5.01 -30.30 10.49
C ASP A 226 3.77 -31.21 10.52
N GLU A 227 3.39 -31.74 9.36
CA GLU A 227 3.16 -33.19 9.24
C GLU A 227 3.34 -33.68 7.80
N PHE A 228 4.47 -34.35 7.57
CA PHE A 228 4.68 -35.31 6.48
C PHE A 228 4.00 -36.63 6.86
N VAL A 229 2.96 -37.07 6.13
CA VAL A 229 2.58 -38.49 6.04
C VAL A 229 2.05 -38.80 4.63
N LEU A 230 2.60 -39.86 4.04
CA LEU A 230 2.29 -40.45 2.72
C LEU A 230 1.11 -41.45 2.79
N ASP A 231 0.33 -41.49 1.69
CA ASP A 231 -0.58 -42.53 1.12
C ASP A 231 -1.65 -43.18 2.04
N ASP A 232 -2.87 -43.54 1.60
CA ASP A 232 -3.27 -44.22 0.36
C ASP A 232 -4.82 -44.16 0.09
N GLU A 233 -5.18 -44.27 -1.18
CA GLU A 233 -6.41 -44.71 -1.89
C GLU A 233 -7.89 -44.35 -1.54
N ALA A 234 -8.62 -44.13 -2.66
CA ALA A 234 -10.06 -44.36 -2.95
C ALA A 234 -11.08 -43.18 -2.91
N THR A 235 -11.47 -42.74 -4.12
CA THR A 235 -12.64 -41.89 -4.51
C THR A 235 -13.94 -42.75 -4.59
N PRO A 236 -15.16 -42.26 -4.98
CA PRO A 236 -15.70 -40.89 -5.18
C PRO A 236 -17.16 -40.64 -4.68
N LEU A 237 -17.66 -39.41 -4.89
CA LEU A 237 -19.02 -39.04 -5.41
C LEU A 237 -19.88 -38.04 -4.57
N ILE A 238 -20.59 -37.18 -5.34
CA ILE A 238 -21.88 -36.49 -5.11
C ILE A 238 -21.89 -35.04 -4.56
N LEU A 239 -22.04 -34.09 -5.50
CA LEU A 239 -22.67 -32.76 -5.35
C LEU A 239 -24.21 -32.90 -5.18
N PRO A 240 -24.98 -31.82 -4.90
CA PRO A 240 -24.97 -30.85 -3.80
C PRO A 240 -26.37 -30.84 -3.10
N PRO A 241 -26.72 -29.84 -2.26
CA PRO A 241 -28.07 -29.31 -2.45
C PRO A 241 -28.19 -27.78 -2.44
N VAL A 242 -29.29 -27.40 -3.07
CA VAL A 242 -29.79 -26.10 -3.50
C VAL A 242 -30.57 -25.38 -2.39
N ALA A 243 -30.76 -24.06 -2.58
CA ALA A 243 -31.66 -23.11 -1.91
C ALA A 243 -31.10 -22.46 -0.64
N ARG A 244 -31.13 -21.14 -0.44
CA ARG A 244 -32.27 -20.22 -0.66
C ARG A 244 -31.82 -18.75 -0.68
N ALA A 245 -32.57 -17.93 -1.41
CA ALA A 245 -32.36 -16.50 -1.65
C ALA A 245 -32.40 -15.59 -0.40
N ARG A 246 -31.66 -14.46 -0.48
CA ARG A 246 -32.03 -13.07 -0.09
C ARG A 246 -30.82 -12.15 -0.34
N SER A 247 -30.82 -11.33 -1.39
CA SER A 247 -31.24 -9.92 -1.37
C SER A 247 -30.49 -9.06 -0.34
N SER A 248 -29.48 -8.31 -0.79
CA SER A 248 -29.43 -6.84 -0.76
C SER A 248 -28.03 -6.36 -1.16
N GLY A 249 -27.96 -5.47 -2.15
CA GLY A 249 -26.71 -4.89 -2.62
C GLY A 249 -26.00 -4.05 -1.55
N VAL A 250 -24.68 -4.08 -1.57
CA VAL A 250 -23.83 -3.05 -0.96
C VAL A 250 -22.66 -2.79 -1.91
N ALA A 251 -22.95 -2.09 -2.99
CA ALA A 251 -21.97 -1.20 -3.59
C ALA A 251 -22.15 0.18 -2.93
N SER A 252 -21.03 0.87 -2.68
CA SER A 252 -20.97 2.32 -2.45
C SER A 252 -21.41 2.87 -1.08
N THR A 253 -20.60 2.66 -0.04
CA THR A 253 -20.70 3.47 1.20
C THR A 253 -19.40 4.15 1.65
N PHE A 254 -18.22 3.72 1.19
CA PHE A 254 -16.96 4.32 1.66
C PHE A 254 -16.59 5.65 0.97
N ALA A 255 -17.08 5.90 -0.25
CA ALA A 255 -16.85 7.17 -0.94
C ALA A 255 -17.64 8.37 -0.35
N ARG A 256 -18.60 8.13 0.56
CA ARG A 256 -19.44 9.20 1.14
C ARG A 256 -18.84 9.85 2.39
N LEU A 257 -17.89 9.20 3.08
CA LEU A 257 -17.26 9.77 4.28
C LEU A 257 -16.18 10.81 3.94
N VAL A 258 -15.50 10.68 2.79
CA VAL A 258 -14.48 11.66 2.37
C VAL A 258 -15.10 12.96 1.85
N ARG A 259 -16.31 12.92 1.24
CA ARG A 259 -16.98 14.14 0.73
C ARG A 259 -17.57 15.07 1.80
N ARG A 260 -17.73 14.63 3.05
CA ARG A 260 -18.31 15.48 4.11
C ARG A 260 -17.29 16.38 4.82
N CYS A 261 -15.99 16.17 4.62
CA CYS A 261 -14.95 17.04 5.19
C CYS A 261 -14.60 18.25 4.30
N HIS A 262 -15.11 18.31 3.07
CA HIS A 262 -14.90 19.42 2.15
C HIS A 262 -16.25 19.89 1.57
N ALA A 263 -17.05 20.58 2.38
CA ALA A 263 -18.05 21.49 1.85
C ALA A 263 -17.37 22.87 1.67
N PRO A 264 -17.47 23.53 0.50
CA PRO A 264 -17.00 24.89 0.36
C PRO A 264 -17.89 25.81 1.20
N VAL A 265 -17.26 26.62 2.05
CA VAL A 265 -17.91 27.81 2.63
C VAL A 265 -18.12 28.80 1.48
N ALA A 266 -19.35 29.31 1.39
CA ALA A 266 -19.79 30.30 0.39
C ALA A 266 -18.98 31.61 0.43
#